data_AF-A0A6L8H6T5-F1
#
_entry.id   AF-A0A6L8H6T5-F1
#
_cell.length_a   1.000
_cell.length_b   1.000
_cell.length_c   1.000
_cell.angle_alpha   90.00
_cell.angle_beta   90.00
_cell.angle_gamma   90.00
#
_symmetry.space_group_name_H-M   'P 1'
#
loop_
_entity.id
_entity.type
_entity.pdbx_description
1 polymer ?
#
loop_
_entity_poly.entity_id
_entity_poly.type
_entity_poly.pdbx_seq_one_letter_code
_entity_poly.pdbx_strand_id
1 'polypeptide(L)'
;MVGGDTSLTAYRGNRIMGDATLTFDLSQSDIDVTFTNIRDIDAGRPHGLITWQNIPVTSGSFSRGFIGNSIDGRFYGPNHEEVGGIFERNQIAGSFGAKR
;
A
#
# COMPACT_ATOMS: atom_id res chain seq x y z
N MET A 1 -4.58 2.77 4.29
CA MET A 1 -4.82 1.77 3.24
C MET A 1 -6.19 1.13 3.42
N VAL A 2 -6.85 0.77 2.32
CA VAL A 2 -8.10 0.00 2.31
C VAL A 2 -8.01 -1.10 1.27
N GLY A 3 -8.65 -2.24 1.48
CA GLY A 3 -8.62 -3.35 0.55
C GLY A 3 -9.67 -4.41 0.84
N GLY A 4 -9.63 -5.48 0.06
CA GLY A 4 -10.42 -6.69 0.26
C GLY A 4 -9.55 -7.92 0.42
N ASP A 5 -9.99 -8.86 1.25
CA ASP A 5 -9.38 -10.19 1.34
C ASP A 5 -9.61 -10.98 0.05
N THR A 6 -8.55 -11.45 -0.58
CA THR A 6 -8.57 -12.22 -1.83
C THR A 6 -8.34 -13.71 -1.62
N SER A 7 -8.24 -14.16 -0.37
CA SER A 7 -7.99 -15.56 -0.04
C SER A 7 -9.17 -16.44 -0.48
N LEU A 8 -8.91 -17.74 -0.66
CA LEU A 8 -9.96 -18.73 -0.94
C LEU A 8 -10.59 -19.28 0.35
N THR A 9 -10.80 -18.41 1.34
CA THR A 9 -11.39 -18.76 2.65
C THR A 9 -12.78 -18.17 2.80
N ALA A 10 -13.43 -18.44 3.93
CA ALA A 10 -14.71 -17.80 4.29
C ALA A 10 -14.62 -16.27 4.46
N TYR A 11 -13.41 -15.72 4.56
CA TYR A 11 -13.17 -14.28 4.70
C TYR A 11 -13.04 -13.56 3.37
N ARG A 12 -13.14 -14.26 2.23
CA ARG A 12 -13.00 -13.64 0.91
C ARG A 12 -13.98 -12.48 0.73
N GLY A 13 -13.48 -11.34 0.32
CA GLY A 13 -14.25 -10.12 0.14
C GLY A 13 -14.46 -9.30 1.41
N ASN A 14 -14.00 -9.77 2.57
CA ASN A 14 -14.00 -8.97 3.79
C ASN A 14 -13.17 -7.70 3.60
N ARG A 15 -13.66 -6.62 4.19
CA ARG A 15 -13.01 -5.32 4.14
C ARG A 15 -11.79 -5.32 5.06
N ILE A 16 -10.66 -4.90 4.51
CA ILE A 16 -9.41 -4.72 5.22
C ILE A 16 -9.09 -3.23 5.28
N MET A 17 -8.73 -2.73 6.46
CA MET A 17 -8.29 -1.35 6.67
C MET A 17 -6.98 -1.32 7.46
N GLY A 18 -6.20 -0.27 7.28
CA GLY A 18 -4.98 -0.03 8.06
C GLY A 18 -4.40 1.34 7.76
N ASP A 19 -3.29 1.67 8.41
CA ASP A 19 -2.57 2.92 8.21
C ASP A 19 -1.57 2.79 7.06
N ALA A 20 -1.31 3.89 6.35
CA ALA A 20 -0.31 3.93 5.29
C ALA A 20 0.71 5.03 5.57
N THR A 21 1.96 4.63 5.74
CA THR A 21 3.10 5.54 5.91
C THR A 21 4.02 5.39 4.71
N LEU A 22 4.37 6.51 4.10
CA LEU A 22 5.30 6.57 2.96
C LEU A 22 6.45 7.50 3.31
N THR A 23 7.68 7.02 3.15
CA THR A 23 8.90 7.77 3.44
C THR A 23 9.72 7.87 2.16
N PHE A 24 9.91 9.08 1.67
CA PHE A 24 10.68 9.35 0.46
C PHE A 24 12.10 9.80 0.81
N ASP A 25 13.13 9.20 0.21
CA ASP A 25 14.52 9.64 0.31
C ASP A 25 14.89 10.52 -0.89
N LEU A 26 15.11 11.80 -0.63
CA LEU A 26 15.53 12.77 -1.66
C LEU A 26 16.94 12.52 -2.21
N SER A 27 17.80 11.84 -1.47
CA SER A 27 19.19 11.56 -1.88
C SER A 27 19.27 10.38 -2.84
N GLN A 28 18.44 9.35 -2.63
CA GLN A 28 18.40 8.14 -3.46
C GLN A 28 17.28 8.20 -4.52
N SER A 29 16.32 9.12 -4.37
CA SER A 29 15.10 9.18 -5.20
C SER A 29 14.30 7.88 -5.15
N ASP A 30 14.19 7.30 -3.95
CA ASP A 30 13.41 6.11 -3.68
C ASP A 30 12.41 6.32 -2.54
N ILE A 31 11.52 5.34 -2.37
CA ILE A 31 10.44 5.39 -1.39
C ILE A 31 10.29 4.07 -0.65
N ASP A 32 10.07 4.17 0.65
CA ASP A 32 9.61 3.10 1.52
C ASP A 32 8.11 3.24 1.76
N VAL A 33 7.38 2.13 1.66
CA VAL A 33 5.94 2.07 1.94
C VAL A 33 5.70 1.05 3.04
N THR A 34 5.06 1.49 4.13
CA THR A 34 4.70 0.64 5.27
C THR A 34 3.22 0.75 5.56
N PHE A 35 2.54 -0.40 5.62
CA PHE A 35 1.17 -0.50 6.12
C PHE A 35 1.18 -1.15 7.50
N THR A 36 0.56 -0.48 8.47
CA THR A 36 0.44 -0.93 9.87
C THR A 36 -1.01 -0.95 10.31
N ASN A 37 -1.27 -1.45 11.52
CA ASN A 37 -2.61 -1.52 12.12
C ASN A 37 -3.65 -2.16 11.19
N ILE A 38 -3.21 -3.13 10.39
CA ILE A 38 -4.04 -3.77 9.38
C ILE A 38 -5.03 -4.70 10.06
N ARG A 39 -6.32 -4.55 9.74
CA ARG A 39 -7.41 -5.29 10.36
C ARG A 39 -8.47 -5.65 9.34
N ASP A 40 -8.93 -6.89 9.40
CA ASP A 40 -10.23 -7.30 8.86
C ASP A 40 -11.31 -6.71 9.75
N ILE A 41 -12.02 -5.70 9.24
CA ILE A 41 -13.03 -4.98 10.01
C ILE A 41 -14.34 -5.75 10.13
N ASP A 42 -14.57 -6.74 9.24
CA ASP A 42 -15.79 -7.55 9.23
C ASP A 42 -15.66 -8.75 10.19
N ALA A 43 -14.48 -9.36 10.27
CA ALA A 43 -14.17 -10.47 11.18
C ALA A 43 -13.51 -10.02 12.50
N GLY A 44 -13.06 -8.75 12.58
CA GLY A 44 -12.38 -8.19 13.75
C GLY A 44 -10.94 -8.68 13.96
N ARG A 45 -10.33 -9.30 12.95
CA ARG A 45 -9.02 -10.00 13.03
C ARG A 45 -7.84 -9.10 12.60
N PRO A 46 -6.70 -9.13 13.30
CA PRO A 46 -5.50 -8.41 12.87
C PRO A 46 -4.75 -9.12 11.74
N HIS A 47 -4.06 -8.34 10.91
CA HIS A 47 -3.10 -8.82 9.91
C HIS A 47 -1.68 -8.33 10.24
N GLY A 48 -0.68 -9.04 9.73
CA GLY A 48 0.71 -8.61 9.82
C GLY A 48 0.95 -7.36 8.97
N LEU A 49 1.94 -6.55 9.37
CA LEU A 49 2.37 -5.37 8.61
C LEU A 49 2.84 -5.75 7.21
N ILE A 50 2.78 -4.79 6.29
CA ILE A 50 3.21 -4.96 4.90
C ILE A 50 4.22 -3.86 4.55
N THR A 51 5.38 -4.22 4.00
CA THR A 51 6.45 -3.25 3.69
C THR A 51 7.06 -3.46 2.32
N TRP A 52 7.29 -2.36 1.61
CA TRP A 52 8.18 -2.31 0.44
C TRP A 52 9.25 -1.27 0.71
N GLN A 53 10.48 -1.56 0.30
CA GLN A 53 11.64 -0.71 0.61
C GLN A 53 12.44 -0.34 -0.62
N ASN A 54 13.02 0.86 -0.63
CA ASN A 54 13.90 1.39 -1.67
C ASN A 54 13.26 1.27 -3.06
N ILE A 55 11.96 1.57 -3.21
CA ILE A 55 11.31 1.51 -4.52
C ILE A 55 11.76 2.75 -5.32
N PRO A 56 12.40 2.58 -6.48
CA PRO A 56 12.82 3.74 -7.28
C PRO A 56 11.61 4.58 -7.68
N VAL A 57 11.74 5.90 -7.57
CA VAL A 57 10.71 6.83 -8.02
C VAL A 57 11.20 7.55 -9.26
N THR A 58 10.42 7.47 -10.34
CA THR A 58 10.72 8.13 -11.61
C THR A 58 9.51 8.92 -12.06
N SER A 59 9.70 10.22 -12.34
CA SER A 59 8.62 11.12 -12.78
C SER A 59 7.38 11.08 -11.86
N GLY A 60 7.64 11.07 -10.54
CA GLY A 60 6.62 11.03 -9.50
C GLY A 60 5.87 9.70 -9.36
N SER A 61 6.26 8.64 -10.08
CA SER A 61 5.64 7.31 -10.00
C SER A 61 6.63 6.28 -9.46
N PHE A 62 6.09 5.26 -8.80
CA PHE A 62 6.86 4.14 -8.28
C PHE A 62 6.07 2.85 -8.45
N SER A 63 6.78 1.78 -8.75
CA SER A 63 6.19 0.46 -8.95
C SER A 63 7.17 -0.62 -8.55
N ARG A 64 6.68 -1.71 -7.94
CA ARG A 64 7.49 -2.91 -7.68
C ARG A 64 6.63 -4.15 -7.66
N GLY A 65 7.16 -5.23 -8.24
CA GLY A 65 6.62 -6.58 -8.09
C GLY A 65 5.80 -7.04 -9.29
N PHE A 66 5.02 -8.09 -9.09
CA PHE A 66 4.19 -8.76 -10.11
C PHE A 66 2.83 -9.10 -9.51
N ILE A 67 1.88 -9.56 -10.32
CA ILE A 67 0.52 -9.96 -9.90
C ILE A 67 0.58 -10.82 -8.62
N GLY A 68 -0.25 -10.48 -7.62
CA GLY A 68 -0.31 -11.13 -6.30
C GLY A 68 0.75 -10.65 -5.29
N ASN A 69 1.72 -9.86 -5.72
CA ASN A 69 2.74 -9.22 -4.87
C ASN A 69 3.28 -7.95 -5.55
N SER A 70 2.44 -6.92 -5.67
CA SER A 70 2.75 -5.68 -6.36
C SER A 70 2.35 -4.44 -5.58
N ILE A 71 2.97 -3.33 -5.94
CA ILE A 71 2.56 -1.98 -5.55
C ILE A 71 2.82 -1.05 -6.73
N ASP A 72 1.86 -0.16 -7.00
CA ASP A 72 1.93 0.89 -8.00
C ASP A 72 1.35 2.17 -7.41
N GLY A 73 2.11 3.27 -7.46
CA GLY A 73 1.69 4.53 -6.88
C GLY A 73 2.27 5.75 -7.56
N ARG A 74 1.68 6.90 -7.25
CA ARG A 74 2.05 8.20 -7.83
C ARG A 74 1.84 9.34 -6.84
N PHE A 75 2.72 10.34 -6.90
CA PHE A 75 2.56 11.62 -6.23
C PHE A 75 1.68 12.58 -7.04
N TYR A 76 0.87 13.37 -6.33
CA TYR A 76 -0.11 14.30 -6.89
C TYR A 76 0.07 15.70 -6.29
N GLY A 77 -0.40 16.71 -7.04
CA GLY A 77 -0.28 18.12 -6.68
C GLY A 77 1.04 18.77 -7.14
N PRO A 78 1.10 20.10 -7.23
CA PRO A 78 2.25 20.84 -7.76
C PRO A 78 3.52 20.66 -6.92
N ASN A 79 3.40 20.28 -5.65
CA ASN A 79 4.54 20.03 -4.76
C ASN A 79 4.50 18.63 -4.15
N HIS A 80 3.84 17.67 -4.81
CA HIS A 80 3.71 16.29 -4.33
C HIS A 80 3.06 16.22 -2.94
N GLU A 81 2.02 17.00 -2.72
CA GLU A 81 1.33 17.09 -1.44
C GLU A 81 0.62 15.79 -1.06
N GLU A 82 0.21 15.01 -2.06
CA GLU A 82 -0.57 13.79 -1.89
C GLU A 82 0.10 12.62 -2.64
N VAL A 83 -0.13 11.41 -2.15
CA VAL A 83 0.33 10.18 -2.79
C VAL A 83 -0.79 9.15 -2.73
N GLY A 84 -0.96 8.37 -3.79
CA GLY A 84 -1.95 7.31 -3.83
C GLY A 84 -1.60 6.23 -4.84
N GLY A 85 -2.21 5.06 -4.67
CA GLY A 85 -1.90 3.91 -5.49
C GLY A 85 -2.70 2.66 -5.16
N ILE A 86 -2.33 1.57 -5.81
CA ILE A 86 -2.88 0.23 -5.61
C ILE A 86 -1.79 -0.74 -5.17
N PHE A 87 -2.21 -1.82 -4.51
CA PHE A 87 -1.30 -2.88 -4.11
C PHE A 87 -2.01 -4.23 -4.08
N GLU A 88 -1.21 -5.29 -4.21
CA GLU A 88 -1.61 -6.67 -3.93
C GLU A 88 -0.52 -7.32 -3.10
N ARG A 89 -0.84 -7.79 -1.90
CA ARG A 89 0.10 -8.56 -1.06
C ARG A 89 -0.60 -9.28 0.07
N ASN A 90 -0.08 -10.44 0.47
CA ASN A 90 -0.59 -11.20 1.63
C ASN A 90 -2.10 -11.48 1.56
N GLN A 91 -2.61 -11.82 0.37
CA GLN A 91 -4.04 -12.04 0.12
C GLN A 91 -4.92 -10.81 0.37
N ILE A 92 -4.35 -9.61 0.21
CA ILE A 92 -5.07 -8.34 0.28
C ILE A 92 -4.82 -7.61 -1.03
N ALA A 93 -5.88 -7.24 -1.74
CA ALA A 93 -5.83 -6.33 -2.88
C ALA A 93 -6.55 -5.04 -2.51
N GLY A 94 -5.94 -3.88 -2.79
CA GLY A 94 -6.49 -2.63 -2.30
C GLY A 94 -5.82 -1.39 -2.84
N SER A 95 -6.16 -0.27 -2.21
CA SER A 95 -5.61 1.05 -2.49
C SER A 95 -5.07 1.71 -1.22
N PHE A 96 -4.19 2.68 -1.42
CA PHE A 96 -3.66 3.51 -0.36
C PHE A 96 -3.64 4.96 -0.79
N GLY A 97 -3.65 5.83 0.21
CA GLY A 97 -3.49 7.27 0.06
C GLY A 97 -2.84 7.83 1.31
N ALA A 98 -1.99 8.84 1.13
CA ALA A 98 -1.41 9.62 2.21
C ALA A 98 -1.20 11.06 1.76
N LYS A 99 -1.00 11.95 2.73
CA LYS A 99 -0.72 13.37 2.55
C LYS A 99 0.43 13.76 3.48
N ARG A 100 1.26 14.72 3.06
CA ARG A 100 2.33 15.27 3.92
C ARG A 100 1.78 16.14 5.05
#